data_AF-A0A7S0AH60-F1
#
_entry.id   AF-A0A7S0AH60-F1
#
_cell.length_a   1.000
_cell.length_b   1.000
_cell.length_c   1.000
_cell.angle_alpha   90.00
_cell.angle_beta   90.00
_cell.angle_gamma   90.00
#
_symmetry.space_group_name_H-M   'P 1'
#
loop_
_entity.id
_entity.type
_entity.pdbx_description
1 polymer ?
#
loop_
_entity_poly.entity_id
_entity_poly.type
_entity_poly.pdbx_seq_one_letter_code
_entity_poly.pdbx_strand_id
1 'polypeptide(L)'
;TYVDYVISPSYDMHKDMGILRTTITGQRLEEDMPFARFFSGRILWDEGMASKAHAWTKANPGGLMVGLVGADHVKFQDGIVGRYARMAKGERDNISVILNPTLIDTRPS
;
A
#
# COMPACT_ATOMS: atom_id res chain seq x y z
N THR A 1 -12.03 -8.54 -6.48
CA THR A 1 -10.56 -8.66 -6.65
C THR A 1 -9.85 -7.61 -5.80
N TYR A 2 -8.52 -7.65 -5.59
CA TYR A 2 -7.79 -6.59 -4.86
C TYR A 2 -8.10 -5.18 -5.41
N VAL A 3 -8.27 -5.09 -6.73
CA VAL A 3 -8.68 -3.84 -7.40
C VAL A 3 -10.05 -3.38 -6.89
N ASP A 4 -11.05 -4.25 -6.91
CA ASP A 4 -12.44 -3.90 -6.55
C ASP A 4 -12.61 -3.59 -5.06
N TYR A 5 -11.88 -4.27 -4.18
CA TYR A 5 -12.06 -4.16 -2.73
C TYR A 5 -11.20 -3.08 -2.07
N VAL A 6 -10.12 -2.66 -2.74
CA VAL A 6 -9.12 -1.77 -2.13
C VAL A 6 -8.89 -0.56 -3.01
N ILE A 7 -8.51 -0.80 -4.26
CA ILE A 7 -8.02 0.29 -5.11
C ILE A 7 -9.16 1.19 -5.59
N SER A 8 -10.27 0.62 -6.02
CA SER A 8 -11.44 1.40 -6.48
C SER A 8 -12.07 2.22 -5.35
N PRO A 9 -12.38 1.66 -4.16
CA PRO A 9 -12.92 2.45 -3.05
C PRO A 9 -11.94 3.54 -2.57
N SER A 10 -10.64 3.24 -2.52
CA SER A 10 -9.62 4.22 -2.16
C SER A 10 -9.58 5.35 -3.19
N TYR A 11 -9.63 5.04 -4.49
CA TYR A 11 -9.68 6.04 -5.55
C TYR A 11 -10.90 6.95 -5.43
N ASP A 12 -12.09 6.38 -5.25
CA ASP A 12 -13.33 7.16 -5.13
C ASP A 12 -13.28 8.09 -3.92
N MET A 13 -12.77 7.61 -2.78
CA MET A 13 -12.55 8.45 -1.61
C MET A 13 -11.58 9.61 -1.89
N HIS A 14 -10.45 9.36 -2.57
CA HIS A 14 -9.50 10.42 -2.92
C HIS A 14 -10.09 11.43 -3.92
N LYS A 15 -10.98 10.97 -4.80
CA LYS A 15 -11.72 11.82 -5.73
C LYS A 15 -12.69 12.72 -4.98
N ASP A 16 -13.48 12.16 -4.06
CA ASP A 16 -14.45 12.90 -3.25
C ASP A 16 -13.78 13.93 -2.34
N MET A 17 -12.57 13.62 -1.85
CA MET A 17 -11.73 14.55 -1.08
C MET A 17 -11.11 15.66 -1.94
N GLY A 18 -11.19 15.59 -3.27
CA GLY A 18 -10.62 16.57 -4.19
C GLY A 18 -9.09 16.56 -4.28
N ILE A 19 -8.43 15.51 -3.77
CA ILE A 19 -6.97 15.43 -3.67
C ILE A 19 -6.30 14.81 -4.90
N LEU A 20 -7.08 14.26 -5.85
CA LEU A 20 -6.55 13.70 -7.10
C LEU A 20 -6.08 14.76 -8.11
N ARG A 21 -6.35 16.05 -7.86
CA ARG A 21 -5.88 17.15 -8.71
C ARG A 21 -4.51 17.68 -8.33
N THR A 22 -3.88 17.14 -7.30
CA THR A 22 -2.57 17.62 -6.84
C THR A 22 -1.58 16.48 -6.85
N THR A 23 -0.45 16.65 -7.52
CA THR A 23 0.65 15.68 -7.47
C THR A 23 1.38 15.79 -6.12
N ILE A 24 2.23 14.80 -5.82
CA ILE A 24 3.13 14.84 -4.64
C ILE A 24 4.00 16.10 -4.63
N THR A 25 4.37 16.63 -5.80
CA THR A 25 5.18 17.85 -5.92
C THR A 25 4.38 19.14 -5.74
N GLY A 26 3.08 19.06 -5.47
CA GLY A 26 2.19 20.21 -5.33
C GLY A 26 1.70 20.77 -6.68
N GLN A 27 2.00 20.11 -7.80
CA GLN A 27 1.50 20.54 -9.11
C GLN A 27 0.00 20.29 -9.19
N ARG A 28 -0.76 21.32 -9.55
CA ARG A 28 -2.20 21.20 -9.82
C ARG A 28 -2.42 20.72 -11.24
N LEU A 29 -3.22 19.66 -11.37
CA LEU A 29 -3.67 19.09 -12.64
C LEU A 29 -4.96 19.79 -13.08
N GLU A 30 -5.19 19.85 -14.40
CA GLU A 30 -6.41 20.41 -14.98
C GLU A 30 -7.65 19.54 -14.67
N GLU A 31 -7.44 18.22 -14.67
CA GLU A 31 -8.43 17.19 -14.36
C GLU A 31 -7.96 16.29 -13.21
N ASP A 32 -8.89 15.52 -12.66
CA ASP A 32 -8.56 14.51 -11.64
C ASP A 32 -7.63 13.45 -12.26
N MET A 33 -6.65 12.97 -11.49
CA MET A 33 -5.81 11.86 -11.90
C MET A 33 -6.68 10.66 -12.34
N PRO A 34 -6.49 10.13 -13.56
CA PRO A 34 -7.24 8.95 -14.01
C PRO A 34 -6.95 7.72 -13.14
N PHE A 35 -7.95 6.86 -12.96
CA PHE A 35 -7.85 5.62 -12.18
C PHE A 35 -6.62 4.78 -12.53
N ALA A 36 -6.32 4.61 -13.82
CA ALA A 36 -5.15 3.84 -14.26
C ALA A 36 -3.83 4.41 -13.70
N ARG A 37 -3.68 5.74 -13.65
CA ARG A 37 -2.48 6.38 -13.08
C ARG A 37 -2.43 6.23 -11.57
N PHE A 38 -3.58 6.37 -10.90
CA PHE A 38 -3.68 6.14 -9.46
C PHE A 38 -3.31 4.70 -9.09
N PHE A 39 -3.86 3.72 -9.83
CA PHE A 39 -3.55 2.31 -9.68
C PHE A 39 -2.05 2.04 -9.89
N SER A 40 -1.48 2.49 -11.01
CA SER A 40 -0.03 2.35 -11.26
C SER A 40 0.81 2.96 -10.15
N GLY A 41 0.42 4.14 -9.65
CA GLY A 41 1.08 4.81 -8.54
C GLY A 41 1.04 3.98 -7.26
N ARG A 42 -0.12 3.40 -6.92
CA ARG A 42 -0.26 2.53 -5.74
C ARG A 42 0.66 1.31 -5.83
N ILE A 43 0.64 0.60 -6.97
CA ILE A 43 1.47 -0.58 -7.18
C ILE A 43 2.96 -0.24 -7.07
N LEU A 44 3.38 0.88 -7.65
CA LEU A 44 4.75 1.36 -7.55
C LEU A 44 5.12 1.69 -6.10
N TRP A 45 4.23 2.32 -5.36
CA TRP A 45 4.46 2.65 -3.95
C TRP A 45 4.64 1.40 -3.10
N ASP A 46 3.76 0.42 -3.25
CA ASP A 46 3.80 -0.83 -2.48
C ASP A 46 5.05 -1.65 -2.79
N GLU A 47 5.40 -1.77 -4.08
CA GLU A 47 6.62 -2.46 -4.51
C GLU A 47 7.88 -1.71 -4.05
N GLY A 48 7.88 -0.39 -4.11
CA GLY A 48 8.95 0.46 -3.62
C GLY A 48 9.17 0.29 -2.11
N MET A 49 8.11 0.35 -1.32
CA MET A 49 8.17 0.15 0.13
C MET A 49 8.65 -1.26 0.48
N ALA A 50 8.05 -2.29 -0.13
CA ALA A 50 8.44 -3.69 0.11
C ALA A 50 9.91 -3.97 -0.26
N SER A 51 10.37 -3.48 -1.41
CA SER A 51 11.75 -3.69 -1.87
C SER A 51 12.77 -3.00 -0.97
N LYS A 52 12.49 -1.78 -0.49
CA LYS A 52 13.36 -1.08 0.46
C LYS A 52 13.38 -1.77 1.82
N ALA A 53 12.22 -2.23 2.30
CA ALA A 53 12.14 -2.99 3.54
C ALA A 53 12.97 -4.27 3.44
N HIS A 54 12.82 -5.03 2.36
CA HIS A 54 13.57 -6.27 2.12
C HIS A 54 15.08 -6.02 2.02
N ALA A 55 15.51 -4.98 1.30
CA ALA A 55 16.92 -4.62 1.22
C ALA A 55 17.50 -4.30 2.60
N TRP A 56 16.75 -3.58 3.44
CA TRP A 56 17.19 -3.23 4.78
C TRP A 56 17.26 -4.45 5.70
N THR A 57 16.25 -5.32 5.72
CA THR A 57 16.23 -6.50 6.59
C THR A 57 17.29 -7.52 6.17
N LYS A 58 17.59 -7.63 4.88
CA LYS A 58 18.73 -8.42 4.39
C LYS A 58 20.07 -7.89 4.90
N ALA A 59 20.24 -6.57 4.92
CA ALA A 59 21.46 -5.92 5.43
C ALA A 59 21.56 -5.93 6.97
N ASN A 60 20.45 -6.19 7.69
CA ASN A 60 20.38 -6.14 9.15
C ASN A 60 19.77 -7.43 9.74
N PRO A 61 20.52 -8.54 9.84
CA PRO A 61 19.93 -9.85 10.15
C PRO A 61 19.22 -10.02 11.50
N GLY A 62 19.50 -9.17 12.48
CA GLY A 62 18.76 -9.12 13.75
C GLY A 62 17.89 -7.87 13.93
N GLY A 63 17.77 -7.05 12.88
CA GLY A 63 17.02 -5.80 12.93
C GLY A 63 15.51 -6.04 12.83
N LEU A 64 14.75 -5.28 13.60
CA LEU A 64 13.29 -5.21 13.47
C LEU A 64 12.93 -3.95 12.67
N MET A 65 12.27 -4.14 11.53
CA MET A 65 11.69 -3.04 10.76
C MET A 65 10.21 -2.89 11.11
N VAL A 66 9.81 -1.68 11.49
CA VAL A 66 8.41 -1.33 11.76
C VAL A 66 7.98 -0.27 10.76
N GLY A 67 6.96 -0.58 9.95
CA GLY A 67 6.35 0.35 9.00
C GLY A 67 5.00 0.85 9.51
N LEU A 68 4.82 2.17 9.59
CA LEU A 68 3.52 2.80 9.80
C LEU A 68 2.98 3.28 8.45
N VAL A 69 1.91 2.65 7.98
CA VAL A 69 1.33 2.89 6.66
C VAL A 69 -0.19 2.88 6.73
N GLY A 70 -0.84 3.43 5.70
CA GLY A 70 -2.30 3.36 5.59
C GLY A 70 -2.80 1.92 5.47
N ALA A 71 -3.96 1.62 6.04
CA ALA A 71 -4.52 0.26 6.13
C ALA A 71 -4.65 -0.44 4.76
N ASP A 72 -4.99 0.30 3.71
CA ASP A 72 -5.11 -0.22 2.33
C ASP A 72 -3.83 -0.91 1.83
N HIS A 73 -2.67 -0.56 2.37
CA HIS A 73 -1.37 -1.11 1.97
C HIS A 73 -1.00 -2.43 2.68
N VAL A 74 -1.71 -2.78 3.76
CA VAL A 74 -1.38 -3.93 4.65
C VAL A 74 -2.51 -4.91 4.86
N LYS A 75 -3.75 -4.50 4.58
CA LYS A 75 -4.98 -5.28 4.84
C LYS A 75 -5.11 -6.50 3.94
N PHE A 76 -4.47 -6.51 2.77
CA PHE A 76 -4.60 -7.57 1.77
C PHE A 76 -3.25 -8.11 1.31
N GLN A 77 -3.22 -9.38 0.89
CA GLN A 77 -1.98 -10.06 0.48
C GLN A 77 -1.26 -9.35 -0.67
N ASP A 78 -1.96 -8.62 -1.55
CA ASP A 78 -1.34 -7.98 -2.71
C ASP A 78 -0.68 -6.61 -2.44
N GLY A 79 -0.78 -6.12 -1.20
CA GLY A 79 -0.12 -4.90 -0.72
C GLY A 79 1.36 -5.10 -0.37
N ILE A 80 1.89 -4.27 0.52
CA ILE A 80 3.32 -4.29 0.93
C ILE A 80 3.69 -5.65 1.52
N VAL A 81 2.79 -6.24 2.33
CA VAL A 81 3.06 -7.46 3.11
C VAL A 81 3.35 -8.63 2.18
N GLY A 82 2.46 -8.97 1.22
CA GLY A 82 2.73 -10.10 0.34
C GLY A 82 3.83 -9.82 -0.68
N ARG A 83 4.03 -8.56 -1.10
CA ARG A 83 5.19 -8.18 -1.93
C ARG A 83 6.51 -8.43 -1.20
N TYR A 84 6.60 -8.03 0.07
CA TYR A 84 7.75 -8.33 0.91
C TYR A 84 7.91 -9.84 1.10
N ALA A 85 6.83 -10.56 1.43
CA ALA A 85 6.87 -12.02 1.62
C ALA A 85 7.39 -12.75 0.38
N ARG A 86 6.97 -12.33 -0.82
CA ARG A 86 7.47 -12.86 -2.10
C ARG A 86 8.99 -12.69 -2.25
N MET A 87 9.54 -11.54 -1.83
CA MET A 87 10.98 -11.27 -1.89
C MET A 87 11.75 -12.05 -0.83
N ALA A 88 11.23 -12.10 0.40
CA ALA A 88 11.86 -12.74 1.55
C ALA A 88 11.78 -14.27 1.52
N LYS A 89 10.88 -14.86 0.72
CA LYS A 89 10.75 -16.32 0.53
C LYS A 89 10.66 -17.13 1.83
N GLY A 90 10.02 -16.55 2.86
CA GLY A 90 9.85 -17.18 4.16
C GLY A 90 11.09 -17.15 5.07
N GLU A 91 12.17 -16.48 4.66
CA GLU A 91 13.39 -16.31 5.48
C GLU A 91 13.20 -15.35 6.66
N ARG A 92 12.07 -14.62 6.70
CA ARG A 92 11.79 -13.56 7.67
C ARG A 92 10.33 -13.59 8.09
N ASP A 93 10.09 -13.37 9.38
CA ASP A 93 8.75 -13.06 9.88
C ASP A 93 8.25 -11.75 9.27
N ASN A 94 6.98 -11.73 8.91
CA ASN A 94 6.32 -10.60 8.25
C ASN A 94 4.88 -10.52 8.72
N ILE A 95 4.63 -9.63 9.67
CA ILE A 95 3.35 -9.51 10.38
C ILE A 95 2.77 -8.13 10.11
N SER A 96 1.49 -8.08 9.76
CA SER A 96 0.71 -6.83 9.72
C SER A 96 -0.29 -6.77 10.87
N VAL A 97 -0.48 -5.56 11.38
CA VAL A 97 -1.47 -5.25 12.42
C VAL A 97 -2.25 -4.03 11.96
N ILE A 98 -3.58 -4.12 12.00
CA ILE A 98 -4.46 -2.97 11.74
C ILE A 98 -4.77 -2.32 13.08
N LEU A 99 -4.47 -1.03 13.19
CA LEU A 99 -4.79 -0.25 14.39
C LEU A 99 -6.23 0.26 14.29
N ASN A 100 -7.02 0.03 15.34
CA ASN A 100 -8.42 0.46 15.44
C ASN A 100 -9.28 0.02 14.23
N PRO A 101 -9.35 -1.29 13.91
CA PRO A 101 -10.09 -1.76 12.74
C PRO A 101 -11.59 -1.50 12.88
N THR A 102 -12.24 -1.19 11.76
CA THR A 102 -13.70 -1.20 11.64
C THR A 102 -14.18 -2.54 11.06
N LEU A 103 -15.50 -2.78 11.03
CA LEU A 103 -16.08 -3.97 10.38
C LEU A 103 -15.77 -4.05 8.88
N ILE A 104 -15.51 -2.93 8.22
CA ILE A 104 -15.10 -2.90 6.81
C ILE A 104 -13.66 -3.41 6.68
N ASP A 105 -12.87 -3.35 7.76
CA ASP A 105 -11.46 -3.77 7.79
C ASP A 105 -11.23 -5.26 7.94
N THR A 106 -12.26 -5.99 8.34
CA THR A 106 -12.20 -7.43 8.59
C THR A 106 -12.91 -8.26 7.51
N ARG A 107 -13.39 -7.63 6.42
CA ARG A 107 -14.06 -8.36 5.35
C ARG A 107 -13.06 -9.25 4.60
N PRO A 108 -13.35 -10.55 4.41
CA PRO A 108 -12.52 -11.42 3.57
C PRO A 108 -12.45 -10.89 2.14
N SER A 109 -11.26 -10.87 1.55
CA SER A 109 -11.03 -10.58 0.12
C SER A 109 -11.40 -11.73 -0.80
#